data_AF-Q24CF5-F1
#
_entry.id   AF-Q24CF5-F1
#
_cell.length_a   1.000
_cell.length_b   1.000
_cell.length_c   1.000
_cell.angle_alpha   90.00
_cell.angle_beta   90.00
_cell.angle_gamma   90.00
#
_symmetry.space_group_name_H-M   'P 1'
#
loop_
_entity.id
_entity.type
_entity.pdbx_description
1 polymer ?
#
loop_
_entity_poly.entity_id
_entity_poly.type
_entity_poly.pdbx_seq_one_letter_code
_entity_poly.pdbx_strand_id
1 'polypeptide(L)'
;MDQTRIQHTQICQIHSKKKIKYLQVKEIANDANKSVLLCNECFNEDLDSKAKDIIKISQIIEDGETQIISKWPPLEDQEITKKLKQQMESLESSNSILKKINDYFTVLKNEVMNEIDMCQKKMINQAIELPFIKDQLLKQYQQISQISKLRQLILQGQESSFEEHQSSYLDISNISNVNSSSSSDKLMQLISNKSNFCSEQFLKQVKDILDKVNPVLDKIEFENMHSQNYKPIQFSKINLDQIFSSSEKFDLLNQLQEADVEELINLLKKRIQFQDKKIYETSQTYKQSTNYQESNKRLSINKNSSKKIKIKVDQPNYFGLYKDWDINCVSQNILEKQKKYIFRIKCDVIQPEVLFNIGLIQNESIDKIQGFKDKLSCRFMSLQNKIKYQGGCGIDKITKGFDFEIDKNSVFELRVWIEGQQLEILDYPDYQNKIELIDQNKHYLDSYQDLRIYLYLFDNSVSYQLVEAYTVEQFDF
;
A
#
# COMPACT_ATOMS: atom_id res chain seq x y z
N MET A 1 12.14 6.05 60.08
CA MET A 1 12.85 5.02 60.86
C MET A 1 13.84 4.39 59.89
N ASP A 2 15.14 4.65 59.86
CA ASP A 2 16.09 5.25 60.79
C ASP A 2 17.02 6.21 60.03
N GLN A 3 17.14 7.46 60.47
CA GLN A 3 18.29 8.29 60.11
C GLN A 3 19.45 7.86 61.00
N THR A 4 20.15 6.80 60.61
CA THR A 4 21.40 6.41 61.25
C THR A 4 22.41 7.53 61.01
N ARG A 5 22.59 8.37 62.04
CA ARG A 5 23.75 9.25 62.23
C ARG A 5 25.02 8.41 62.09
N ILE A 6 25.62 8.38 60.91
CA ILE A 6 27.00 7.93 60.77
C ILE A 6 27.87 9.07 61.32
N GLN A 7 28.21 8.99 62.60
CA GLN A 7 29.20 9.86 63.20
C GLN A 7 30.56 9.58 62.55
N HIS A 8 30.98 10.42 61.60
CA HIS A 8 32.34 10.44 61.06
C HIS A 8 33.34 10.67 62.21
N THR A 9 33.85 9.58 62.76
CA THR A 9 34.71 9.55 63.96
C THR A 9 36.05 8.89 63.68
N GLN A 10 36.54 8.97 62.44
CA GLN A 10 37.95 8.73 62.17
C GLN A 10 38.71 10.04 62.23
N ILE A 11 39.63 10.12 63.20
CA ILE A 11 40.56 11.22 63.39
C ILE A 11 41.80 10.92 62.54
N CYS A 12 42.37 11.94 61.93
CA CYS A 12 43.59 11.81 61.15
C CYS A 12 44.74 11.30 62.01
N GLN A 13 45.46 10.29 61.49
CA GLN A 13 46.63 9.70 62.16
C GLN A 13 47.80 10.69 62.26
N ILE A 14 47.88 11.66 61.33
CA ILE A 14 48.89 12.72 61.32
C ILE A 14 48.41 13.94 62.12
N HIS A 15 47.14 14.32 61.97
CA HIS A 15 46.53 15.49 62.60
C HIS A 15 45.49 15.09 63.66
N SER A 16 45.94 14.84 64.89
CA SER A 16 45.21 14.21 66.01
C SER A 16 43.95 14.93 66.54
N LYS A 17 43.49 16.00 65.87
CA LYS A 17 42.22 16.70 66.15
C LYS A 17 41.36 16.97 64.91
N LYS A 18 41.77 16.48 63.74
CA LYS A 18 41.10 16.77 62.45
C LYS A 18 40.38 15.52 61.96
N LYS A 19 39.15 15.72 61.48
CA LYS A 19 38.33 14.65 60.90
C LYS A 19 38.80 14.33 59.49
N ILE A 20 38.81 13.04 59.16
CA ILE A 20 38.98 12.58 57.78
C ILE A 20 37.81 13.06 56.93
N LYS A 21 38.11 13.53 55.71
CA LYS A 21 37.13 14.03 54.75
C LYS A 21 37.34 13.49 53.33
N TYR A 22 38.54 13.03 53.01
CA TYR A 22 38.88 12.56 51.68
C TYR A 22 39.53 11.18 51.73
N LEU A 23 39.41 10.48 50.61
CA LEU A 23 39.98 9.17 50.36
C LEU A 23 40.88 9.28 49.12
N GLN A 24 42.12 8.81 49.23
CA GLN A 24 43.04 8.60 48.10
C GLN A 24 42.67 7.28 47.39
N VAL A 25 42.52 7.35 46.07
CA VAL A 25 41.88 6.32 45.23
C VAL A 25 42.90 5.60 44.33
N LYS A 26 44.06 6.21 44.04
CA LYS A 26 45.21 5.59 43.34
C LYS A 26 46.55 5.98 43.99
N GLU A 27 47.55 5.11 43.81
CA GLU A 27 48.92 5.13 44.40
C GLU A 27 49.00 4.90 45.92
N ILE A 28 49.30 3.65 46.31
CA ILE A 28 50.09 3.38 47.52
C ILE A 28 51.25 2.47 47.09
N ALA A 29 52.21 3.03 46.36
CA ALA A 29 53.46 2.32 46.15
C ALA A 29 54.25 2.37 47.47
N ASN A 30 54.08 1.33 48.30
CA ASN A 30 55.00 0.88 49.37
C ASN A 30 55.57 1.91 50.37
N ASP A 31 54.96 3.06 50.56
CA ASP A 31 55.37 4.02 51.59
C ASP A 31 54.58 3.78 52.88
N ALA A 32 55.22 3.21 53.91
CA ALA A 32 54.60 2.89 55.20
C ALA A 32 54.04 4.12 55.95
N ASN A 33 54.35 5.34 55.48
CA ASN A 33 53.95 6.61 56.08
C ASN A 33 52.82 7.33 55.33
N LYS A 34 52.32 6.83 54.19
CA LYS A 34 51.22 7.49 53.45
C LYS A 34 49.84 6.91 53.81
N SER A 35 49.03 7.71 54.50
CA SER A 35 47.64 7.37 54.84
C SER A 35 46.69 7.60 53.67
N VAL A 36 45.88 6.59 53.35
CA VAL A 36 44.80 6.65 52.34
C VAL A 36 43.68 7.61 52.75
N LEU A 37 43.55 7.84 54.05
CA LEU A 37 42.53 8.69 54.65
C LEU A 37 43.13 10.06 54.94
N LEU A 38 42.57 11.10 54.33
CA LEU A 38 43.09 12.47 54.39
C LEU A 38 42.11 13.39 55.11
N CYS A 39 42.63 14.23 56.00
CA CYS A 39 41.91 15.40 56.52
C CYS A 39 42.17 16.62 55.62
N ASN A 40 41.53 17.75 55.92
CA ASN A 40 41.74 19.00 55.18
C ASN A 40 43.22 19.47 55.17
N GLU A 41 43.96 19.22 56.25
CA GLU A 41 45.36 19.64 56.35
C GLU A 41 46.26 18.72 55.53
N CYS A 42 46.09 17.39 55.63
CA CYS A 42 46.80 16.44 54.75
C CYS A 42 46.50 16.68 53.27
N PHE A 43 45.26 17.01 52.92
CA PHE A 43 44.89 17.33 51.53
C PHE A 43 45.61 18.59 51.01
N ASN A 44 45.80 19.60 51.86
CA ASN A 44 46.45 20.84 51.47
C ASN A 44 47.98 20.71 51.48
N GLU A 45 48.55 19.85 52.32
CA GLU A 45 50.00 19.61 52.37
C GLU A 45 50.49 18.73 51.21
N ASP A 46 49.63 17.86 50.67
CA ASP A 46 49.94 16.94 49.56
C ASP A 46 49.54 17.52 48.18
N LEU A 47 49.47 18.86 48.05
CA LEU A 47 49.06 19.56 46.81
C LEU A 47 49.88 19.19 45.56
N ASP A 48 51.08 18.64 45.75
CA ASP A 48 51.96 18.19 44.66
C ASP A 48 51.56 16.81 44.07
N SER A 49 50.68 16.04 44.73
CA SER A 49 50.18 14.77 44.19
C SER A 49 48.72 14.89 43.70
N LYS A 50 48.60 15.05 42.37
CA LYS A 50 47.41 14.87 41.52
C LYS A 50 46.05 14.76 42.25
N ALA A 51 45.35 15.89 42.40
CA ALA A 51 43.92 15.98 42.80
C ALA A 51 42.93 15.11 41.97
N LYS A 52 43.41 14.47 40.90
CA LYS A 52 42.68 13.50 40.08
C LYS A 52 42.31 12.24 40.88
N ASP A 53 43.13 11.84 41.82
CA ASP A 53 43.01 10.55 42.52
C ASP A 53 42.42 10.66 43.93
N ILE A 54 41.81 11.80 44.28
CA ILE A 54 41.18 12.05 45.57
C ILE A 54 39.66 12.22 45.42
N ILE A 55 38.89 11.59 46.31
CA ILE A 55 37.44 11.70 46.40
C ILE A 55 36.99 12.09 47.82
N LYS A 56 35.92 12.89 47.93
CA LYS A 56 35.28 13.21 49.20
C LYS A 56 34.49 12.01 49.71
N ILE A 57 34.67 11.65 50.97
CA ILE A 57 33.95 10.51 51.57
C ILE A 57 32.45 10.80 51.66
N SER A 58 32.05 12.04 51.95
CA SER A 58 30.62 12.43 51.98
C SER A 58 29.97 12.19 50.62
N GLN A 59 30.69 12.45 49.53
CA GLN A 59 30.21 12.20 48.17
C GLN A 59 29.95 10.70 47.93
N ILE A 60 30.83 9.82 48.43
CA ILE A 60 30.61 8.36 48.32
C ILE A 60 29.33 7.94 49.05
N ILE A 61 29.10 8.48 50.25
CA ILE A 61 27.98 8.08 51.10
C ILE A 61 26.66 8.63 50.56
N GLU A 62 26.64 9.89 50.13
CA GLU A 62 25.43 10.57 49.66
C GLU A 62 25.03 10.12 48.25
N ASP A 63 26.02 9.97 47.35
CA ASP A 63 25.76 9.71 45.94
C ASP A 63 25.84 8.23 45.55
N GLY A 64 26.54 7.40 46.34
CA GLY A 64 26.94 6.04 45.94
C GLY A 64 25.79 5.07 45.71
N GLU A 65 24.62 5.34 46.30
CA GLU A 65 23.41 4.52 46.12
C GLU A 65 22.48 5.06 45.02
N THR A 66 22.64 6.31 44.59
CA THR A 66 21.68 7.00 43.72
C THR A 66 22.24 7.36 42.35
N GLN A 67 23.55 7.56 42.23
CA GLN A 67 24.19 7.96 40.98
C GLN A 67 25.61 7.42 40.84
N ILE A 68 26.07 7.33 39.60
CA ILE A 68 27.42 6.84 39.31
C ILE A 68 28.45 7.94 39.62
N ILE A 69 29.33 7.64 40.57
CA ILE A 69 30.44 8.50 40.97
C ILE A 69 31.60 8.32 39.98
N SER A 70 32.05 9.38 39.31
CA SER A 70 33.04 9.27 38.22
C SER A 70 34.42 8.76 38.66
N LYS A 71 34.80 8.99 39.92
CA LYS A 71 36.09 8.57 40.48
C LYS A 71 36.03 7.22 41.21
N TRP A 72 34.88 6.56 41.27
CA TRP A 72 34.71 5.29 41.97
C TRP A 72 33.88 4.30 41.12
N PRO A 73 34.34 3.04 40.93
CA PRO A 73 35.51 2.42 41.54
C PRO A 73 36.86 2.95 40.99
N PRO A 74 37.98 2.73 41.72
CA PRO A 74 39.36 3.09 41.33
C PRO A 74 39.88 2.34 40.09
N LEU A 75 39.21 2.46 38.94
CA LEU A 75 39.61 1.75 37.73
C LEU A 75 40.72 2.49 36.98
N GLU A 76 41.65 1.74 36.39
CA GLU A 76 42.67 2.31 35.47
C GLU A 76 42.01 2.92 34.24
N ASP A 77 40.97 2.27 33.72
CA ASP A 77 40.17 2.71 32.58
C ASP A 77 38.75 3.14 33.03
N GLN A 78 38.38 4.40 32.76
CA GLN A 78 37.07 4.96 33.08
C GLN A 78 35.99 4.69 32.01
N GLU A 79 36.31 3.96 30.94
CA GLU A 79 35.35 3.65 29.87
C GLU A 79 34.13 2.88 30.36
N ILE A 80 34.29 1.99 31.35
CA ILE A 80 33.19 1.23 31.95
C ILE A 80 32.20 2.18 32.65
N THR A 81 32.72 3.10 33.46
CA THR A 81 31.93 4.06 34.24
C THR A 81 31.19 5.06 33.35
N LYS A 82 31.79 5.45 32.20
CA LYS A 82 31.15 6.29 31.19
C LYS A 82 30.00 5.57 30.47
N LYS A 83 30.20 4.32 30.06
CA LYS A 83 29.16 3.52 29.38
C LYS A 83 27.93 3.31 30.26
N LEU A 84 28.14 3.04 31.56
CA LEU A 84 27.05 2.87 32.51
C LEU A 84 26.23 4.17 32.70
N LYS A 85 26.89 5.34 32.76
CA LYS A 85 26.19 6.64 32.80
C LYS A 85 25.34 6.88 31.56
N GLN A 86 25.90 6.64 30.37
CA GLN A 86 25.18 6.80 29.11
C GLN A 86 23.96 5.87 29.03
N GLN A 87 24.08 4.63 29.51
CA GLN A 87 22.96 3.69 29.55
C GLN A 87 21.87 4.13 30.52
N MET A 88 22.23 4.62 31.72
CA MET A 88 21.25 5.15 32.68
C MET A 88 20.50 6.38 32.14
N GLU A 89 21.19 7.28 31.43
CA GLU A 89 20.59 8.45 30.79
C GLU A 89 19.69 8.06 29.60
N SER A 90 19.94 6.92 28.95
CA SER A 90 19.16 6.42 27.81
C SER A 90 17.91 5.64 28.16
N LEU A 91 17.72 5.24 29.43
CA LEU A 91 16.56 4.47 29.86
C LEU A 91 15.32 5.38 29.90
N GLU A 92 14.45 5.24 28.90
CA GLU A 92 13.14 5.89 28.89
C GLU A 92 12.34 5.55 30.16
N SER A 93 11.79 6.57 30.83
CA SER A 93 10.97 6.36 32.02
C SER A 93 9.78 5.42 31.72
N SER A 94 9.41 4.53 32.64
CA SER A 94 8.25 3.64 32.45
C SER A 94 6.95 4.41 32.11
N ASN A 95 6.84 5.66 32.57
CA ASN A 95 5.73 6.56 32.24
C ASN A 95 5.69 6.99 30.77
N SER A 96 6.82 7.18 30.10
CA SER A 96 6.84 7.54 28.67
C SER A 96 6.43 6.36 27.79
N ILE A 97 6.80 5.13 28.17
CA ILE A 97 6.39 3.92 27.47
C ILE A 97 4.88 3.69 27.63
N LEU A 98 4.35 3.82 28.85
CA LEU A 98 2.91 3.71 29.11
C LEU A 98 2.10 4.74 28.31
N LYS A 99 2.61 5.98 28.19
CA LYS A 99 1.97 7.01 27.37
C LYS A 99 1.93 6.61 25.89
N LYS A 100 3.05 6.13 25.32
CA LYS A 100 3.11 5.68 23.92
C LYS A 100 2.11 4.55 23.63
N ILE A 101 1.96 3.60 24.54
CA ILE A 101 1.00 2.49 24.40
C ILE A 101 -0.44 3.03 24.38
N ASN A 102 -0.79 3.89 25.33
CA ASN A 102 -2.14 4.46 25.40
C ASN A 102 -2.47 5.34 24.19
N ASP A 103 -1.50 6.15 23.73
CA ASP A 103 -1.65 7.00 22.55
C ASP A 103 -1.91 6.13 21.30
N TYR A 104 -1.16 5.05 21.13
CA TYR A 104 -1.35 4.10 20.02
C TYR A 104 -2.75 3.49 20.00
N PHE A 105 -3.22 2.94 21.13
CA PHE A 105 -4.54 2.30 21.19
C PHE A 105 -5.70 3.31 21.06
N THR A 106 -5.48 4.56 21.44
CA THR A 106 -6.46 5.64 21.24
C THR A 106 -6.64 5.95 19.76
N VAL A 107 -5.55 6.06 19.00
CA VAL A 107 -5.59 6.27 17.55
C VAL A 107 -6.28 5.09 16.86
N LEU A 108 -5.90 3.85 17.18
CA LEU A 108 -6.48 2.65 16.58
C LEU A 108 -8.00 2.56 16.78
N LYS A 109 -8.50 2.86 17.99
CA LYS A 109 -9.94 2.87 18.26
C LYS A 109 -10.69 3.86 17.38
N ASN A 110 -10.15 5.07 17.21
CA ASN A 110 -10.77 6.09 16.37
C ASN A 110 -10.80 5.68 14.89
N GLU A 111 -9.74 5.05 14.39
CA GLU A 111 -9.68 4.56 13.01
C GLU A 111 -10.74 3.47 12.75
N VAL A 112 -10.89 2.51 13.66
CA VAL A 112 -11.90 1.45 13.53
C VAL A 112 -13.31 2.03 13.54
N MET A 113 -13.61 2.97 14.46
CA MET A 113 -14.92 3.62 14.53
C MET A 113 -15.24 4.40 13.25
N ASN A 114 -14.26 5.10 12.68
CA ASN A 114 -14.44 5.84 11.43
C ASN A 114 -14.74 4.92 10.24
N GLU A 115 -14.09 3.76 10.13
CA GLU A 115 -14.38 2.78 9.07
C GLU A 115 -15.79 2.20 9.21
N ILE A 116 -16.24 1.91 10.43
CA ILE A 116 -17.61 1.46 10.70
C ILE A 116 -18.64 2.52 10.24
N ASP A 117 -18.45 3.78 10.62
CA ASP A 117 -19.31 4.90 10.22
C ASP A 117 -19.35 5.08 8.69
N MET A 118 -18.21 4.91 8.02
CA MET A 118 -18.12 4.99 6.57
C MET A 118 -18.88 3.86 5.88
N CYS A 119 -18.75 2.63 6.35
CA CYS A 119 -19.52 1.48 5.85
C CYS A 119 -21.02 1.72 6.03
N GLN A 120 -21.44 2.21 7.20
CA GLN A 120 -22.85 2.52 7.45
C GLN A 120 -23.40 3.58 6.48
N LYS A 121 -22.67 4.68 6.27
CA LYS A 121 -23.07 5.73 5.32
C LYS A 121 -23.19 5.22 3.88
N LYS A 122 -22.28 4.33 3.46
CA LYS A 122 -22.36 3.68 2.13
C LYS A 122 -23.63 2.86 2.00
N MET A 123 -23.95 2.04 3.01
CA MET A 123 -25.17 1.20 2.99
C MET A 123 -26.45 2.06 2.96
N ILE A 124 -26.49 3.15 3.72
CA ILE A 124 -27.62 4.08 3.71
C ILE A 124 -27.80 4.72 2.32
N ASN A 125 -26.72 5.22 1.73
CA ASN A 125 -26.80 5.83 0.38
C ASN A 125 -27.22 4.82 -0.69
N GLN A 126 -26.75 3.57 -0.60
CA GLN A 126 -27.19 2.49 -1.49
C GLN A 126 -28.67 2.17 -1.33
N ALA A 127 -29.19 2.18 -0.10
CA ALA A 127 -30.62 1.96 0.14
C ALA A 127 -31.49 3.08 -0.43
N ILE A 128 -30.98 4.32 -0.45
CA ILE A 128 -31.67 5.48 -1.04
C ILE A 128 -31.82 5.36 -2.57
N GLU A 129 -30.93 4.64 -3.25
CA GLU A 129 -30.97 4.46 -4.72
C GLU A 129 -31.92 3.34 -5.21
N LEU A 130 -32.36 2.44 -4.33
CA LEU A 130 -33.25 1.32 -4.67
C LEU A 130 -34.57 1.71 -5.38
N PRO A 131 -35.26 2.81 -5.03
CA PRO A 131 -36.48 3.22 -5.74
C PRO A 131 -36.23 3.52 -7.22
N PHE A 132 -35.08 4.11 -7.56
CA PHE A 132 -34.71 4.44 -8.94
C PHE A 132 -34.44 3.17 -9.77
N ILE A 133 -33.83 2.15 -9.14
CA ILE A 133 -33.58 0.85 -9.76
C ILE A 133 -34.89 0.14 -10.11
N LYS A 134 -35.90 0.23 -9.23
CA LYS A 134 -37.23 -0.34 -9.49
C LYS A 134 -37.89 0.28 -10.72
N ASP A 135 -37.80 1.60 -10.87
CA ASP A 135 -38.35 2.31 -12.04
C ASP A 135 -37.62 1.95 -13.34
N GLN A 136 -36.31 1.73 -13.26
CA GLN A 136 -35.51 1.31 -14.41
C GLN A 136 -35.83 -0.13 -14.85
N LEU A 137 -36.00 -1.06 -13.90
CA LEU A 137 -36.42 -2.43 -14.16
C LEU A 137 -37.83 -2.47 -14.77
N LEU A 138 -38.75 -1.63 -14.27
CA LEU A 138 -40.10 -1.55 -14.82
C LEU A 138 -40.09 -1.05 -16.26
N LYS A 139 -39.24 -0.05 -16.59
CA LYS A 139 -39.06 0.42 -17.97
C LYS A 139 -38.46 -0.65 -18.89
N GLN A 140 -37.46 -1.40 -18.43
CA GLN A 140 -36.90 -2.50 -19.20
C GLN A 140 -37.92 -3.62 -19.43
N TYR A 141 -38.69 -4.00 -18.41
CA TYR A 141 -39.78 -4.95 -18.56
C TYR A 141 -40.80 -4.48 -19.59
N GLN A 142 -41.21 -3.20 -19.56
CA GLN A 142 -42.15 -2.63 -20.53
C GLN A 142 -41.61 -2.66 -21.97
N GLN A 143 -40.30 -2.47 -22.14
CA GLN A 143 -39.64 -2.56 -23.44
C GLN A 143 -39.59 -4.01 -23.96
N ILE A 144 -39.16 -4.95 -23.12
CA ILE A 144 -39.02 -6.36 -23.49
C ILE A 144 -40.39 -6.98 -23.80
N SER A 145 -41.37 -6.74 -22.95
CA SER A 145 -42.74 -7.24 -23.14
C SER A 145 -43.48 -6.54 -24.28
N GLN A 146 -42.96 -5.41 -24.77
CA GLN A 146 -43.66 -4.49 -25.68
C GLN A 146 -45.10 -4.18 -25.23
N ILE A 147 -45.36 -4.20 -23.91
CA ILE A 147 -46.73 -4.16 -23.36
C ILE A 147 -47.47 -2.87 -23.73
N SER A 148 -46.74 -1.78 -23.97
CA SER A 148 -47.29 -0.52 -24.48
C SER A 148 -47.82 -0.65 -25.92
N LYS A 149 -47.11 -1.39 -26.79
CA LYS A 149 -47.50 -1.66 -28.17
C LYS A 149 -48.70 -2.62 -28.23
N LEU A 150 -48.67 -3.68 -27.41
CA LEU A 150 -49.82 -4.57 -27.23
C LEU A 150 -51.05 -3.80 -26.74
N ARG A 151 -50.88 -2.92 -25.75
CA ARG A 151 -51.96 -2.07 -25.25
C ARG A 151 -52.50 -1.12 -26.32
N GLN A 152 -51.63 -0.53 -27.15
CA GLN A 152 -52.06 0.30 -28.27
C GLN A 152 -52.85 -0.49 -29.31
N LEU A 153 -52.42 -1.71 -29.67
CA LEU A 153 -53.16 -2.57 -30.62
C LEU A 153 -54.52 -3.01 -30.09
N ILE A 154 -54.60 -3.36 -28.79
CA ILE A 154 -55.88 -3.70 -28.14
C ILE A 154 -56.82 -2.48 -28.10
N LEU A 155 -56.28 -1.28 -27.90
CA LEU A 155 -57.05 -0.04 -27.85
C LEU A 155 -57.41 0.51 -29.24
N GLN A 156 -56.57 0.27 -30.27
CA GLN A 156 -56.79 0.69 -31.67
C GLN A 156 -57.63 -0.29 -32.48
N GLY A 157 -57.87 -1.50 -31.97
CA GLY A 157 -58.65 -2.53 -32.67
C GLY A 157 -60.15 -2.30 -32.82
N GLN A 158 -60.57 -1.04 -32.84
CA GLN A 158 -61.92 -0.64 -33.24
C GLN A 158 -62.02 -0.22 -34.72
N GLU A 159 -60.91 -0.05 -35.46
CA GLU A 159 -60.95 0.57 -36.81
C GLU A 159 -60.34 -0.25 -37.98
N SER A 160 -59.52 -1.29 -37.74
CA SER A 160 -58.90 -2.10 -38.82
C SER A 160 -59.38 -3.56 -38.88
N SER A 161 -59.14 -4.23 -40.02
CA SER A 161 -59.70 -5.55 -40.32
C SER A 161 -59.18 -6.65 -39.37
N PHE A 162 -59.98 -7.70 -39.15
CA PHE A 162 -59.64 -8.81 -38.25
C PHE A 162 -58.34 -9.53 -38.63
N GLU A 163 -58.02 -9.59 -39.91
CA GLU A 163 -56.84 -10.27 -40.46
C GLU A 163 -55.54 -9.48 -40.22
N GLU A 164 -55.59 -8.14 -40.32
CA GLU A 164 -54.45 -7.26 -40.00
C GLU A 164 -54.11 -7.28 -38.50
N HIS A 165 -55.14 -7.37 -37.66
CA HIS A 165 -54.98 -7.57 -36.22
C HIS A 165 -54.32 -8.90 -35.91
N GLN A 166 -54.80 -9.99 -36.51
CA GLN A 166 -54.29 -11.32 -36.24
C GLN A 166 -52.82 -11.45 -36.65
N SER A 167 -52.40 -10.86 -37.78
CA SER A 167 -50.99 -10.78 -38.18
C SER A 167 -50.15 -9.99 -37.16
N SER A 168 -50.64 -8.84 -36.69
CA SER A 168 -49.94 -8.00 -35.72
C SER A 168 -49.82 -8.64 -34.32
N TYR A 169 -50.82 -9.43 -33.90
CA TYR A 169 -50.76 -10.21 -32.65
C TYR A 169 -49.79 -11.40 -32.78
N LEU A 170 -49.76 -12.06 -33.94
CA LEU A 170 -48.80 -13.14 -34.23
C LEU A 170 -47.36 -12.62 -34.25
N ASP A 171 -47.13 -11.40 -34.76
CA ASP A 171 -45.82 -10.75 -34.72
C ASP A 171 -45.36 -10.45 -33.29
N ILE A 172 -46.27 -10.17 -32.34
CA ILE A 172 -45.93 -9.99 -30.93
C ILE A 172 -45.72 -11.34 -30.24
N SER A 173 -46.55 -12.35 -30.52
CA SER A 173 -46.41 -13.68 -29.94
C SER A 173 -45.17 -14.42 -30.42
N ASN A 174 -44.69 -14.12 -31.63
CA ASN A 174 -43.48 -14.72 -32.20
C ASN A 174 -42.18 -14.06 -31.72
N ILE A 175 -42.23 -13.00 -30.90
CA ILE A 175 -41.04 -12.40 -30.26
C ILE A 175 -40.32 -13.40 -29.33
N SER A 176 -41.03 -14.38 -28.76
CA SER A 176 -40.40 -15.46 -28.00
C SER A 176 -39.53 -16.39 -28.88
N ASN A 177 -39.85 -16.50 -30.17
CA ASN A 177 -39.17 -17.41 -31.11
C ASN A 177 -38.16 -16.71 -32.04
N VAL A 178 -38.23 -15.38 -32.21
CA VAL A 178 -37.37 -14.62 -33.16
C VAL A 178 -36.16 -13.94 -32.50
N ASN A 179 -35.98 -14.04 -31.18
CA ASN A 179 -34.71 -13.65 -30.56
C ASN A 179 -33.62 -14.70 -30.84
N SER A 180 -33.08 -14.65 -32.06
CA SER A 180 -31.91 -15.35 -32.61
C SER A 180 -30.58 -14.87 -32.00
N SER A 181 -30.61 -14.31 -30.80
CA SER A 181 -29.42 -14.15 -29.98
C SER A 181 -29.23 -15.45 -29.22
N SER A 182 -28.02 -16.01 -29.29
CA SER A 182 -27.70 -17.29 -28.63
C SER A 182 -28.02 -17.21 -27.14
N SER A 183 -28.24 -18.34 -26.46
CA SER A 183 -28.51 -18.34 -25.01
C SER A 183 -27.40 -17.61 -24.23
N SER A 184 -26.16 -17.65 -24.74
CA SER A 184 -25.01 -16.83 -24.32
C SER A 184 -25.30 -15.32 -24.38
N ASP A 185 -25.88 -14.80 -25.45
CA ASP A 185 -26.16 -13.36 -25.61
C ASP A 185 -27.25 -12.86 -24.65
N LYS A 186 -28.27 -13.69 -24.37
CA LYS A 186 -29.32 -13.37 -23.38
C LYS A 186 -28.75 -13.33 -21.97
N LEU A 187 -27.90 -14.31 -21.62
CA LEU A 187 -27.16 -14.32 -20.36
C LEU A 187 -26.20 -13.13 -20.26
N MET A 188 -25.51 -12.80 -21.35
CA MET A 188 -24.65 -11.63 -21.40
C MET A 188 -25.42 -10.33 -21.21
N GLN A 189 -26.60 -10.15 -21.80
CA GLN A 189 -27.42 -8.96 -21.55
C GLN A 189 -27.90 -8.83 -20.10
N LEU A 190 -28.21 -9.96 -19.44
CA LEU A 190 -28.57 -9.96 -18.02
C LEU A 190 -27.38 -9.62 -17.13
N ILE A 191 -26.19 -10.16 -17.44
CA ILE A 191 -24.97 -10.01 -16.64
C ILE A 191 -24.30 -8.65 -16.90
N SER A 192 -24.25 -8.19 -18.16
CA SER A 192 -23.67 -6.92 -18.59
C SER A 192 -24.53 -5.70 -18.26
N ASN A 193 -25.64 -5.90 -17.54
CA ASN A 193 -26.44 -4.79 -17.06
C ASN A 193 -25.58 -3.90 -16.14
N LYS A 194 -25.64 -2.57 -16.36
CA LYS A 194 -24.94 -1.57 -15.55
C LYS A 194 -25.26 -1.68 -14.06
N SER A 195 -26.43 -2.24 -13.71
CA SER A 195 -26.84 -2.51 -12.32
C SER A 195 -26.03 -3.61 -11.62
N ASN A 196 -25.32 -4.46 -12.36
CA ASN A 196 -24.51 -5.54 -11.79
C ASN A 196 -23.08 -5.10 -11.50
N PHE A 197 -22.71 -3.87 -11.87
CA PHE A 197 -21.39 -3.26 -11.63
C PHE A 197 -20.22 -4.17 -12.02
N CYS A 198 -20.43 -5.03 -13.00
CA CYS A 198 -19.44 -5.93 -13.53
C CYS A 198 -18.36 -5.11 -14.27
N SER A 199 -17.10 -5.37 -13.99
CA SER A 199 -16.01 -4.79 -14.77
C SER A 199 -16.04 -5.32 -16.19
N GLU A 200 -15.57 -4.53 -17.16
CA GLU A 200 -15.50 -4.97 -18.55
C GLU A 200 -14.65 -6.25 -18.70
N GLN A 201 -13.63 -6.40 -17.86
CA GLN A 201 -12.80 -7.60 -17.79
C GLN A 201 -13.61 -8.83 -17.33
N PHE A 202 -14.49 -8.68 -16.33
CA PHE A 202 -15.38 -9.76 -15.89
C PHE A 202 -16.38 -10.12 -17.00
N LEU A 203 -16.97 -9.11 -17.66
CA LEU A 203 -17.92 -9.34 -18.74
C LEU A 203 -17.28 -10.05 -19.93
N LYS A 204 -16.03 -9.71 -20.26
CA LYS A 204 -15.26 -10.39 -21.30
C LYS A 204 -14.98 -11.85 -20.94
N GLN A 205 -14.56 -12.12 -19.70
CA GLN A 205 -14.34 -13.49 -19.23
C GLN A 205 -15.61 -14.34 -19.21
N VAL A 206 -16.73 -13.76 -18.76
CA VAL A 206 -18.03 -14.45 -18.78
C VAL A 206 -18.45 -14.73 -20.21
N LYS A 207 -18.24 -13.80 -21.14
CA LYS A 207 -18.53 -14.01 -22.56
C LYS A 207 -17.66 -15.12 -23.15
N ASP A 208 -16.35 -15.10 -22.91
CA ASP A 208 -15.42 -16.14 -23.38
C ASP A 208 -15.81 -17.54 -22.85
N ILE A 209 -16.31 -17.64 -21.62
CA ILE A 209 -16.81 -18.89 -21.04
C ILE A 209 -18.13 -19.29 -21.68
N LEU A 210 -19.08 -18.37 -21.82
CA LEU A 210 -20.38 -18.65 -22.40
C LEU A 210 -20.25 -19.05 -23.88
N ASP A 211 -19.32 -18.46 -24.62
CA ASP A 211 -19.06 -18.81 -26.02
C ASP A 211 -18.47 -20.23 -26.15
N LYS A 212 -17.68 -20.69 -25.17
CA LYS A 212 -17.19 -22.08 -25.10
C LYS A 212 -18.29 -23.07 -24.72
N VAL A 213 -19.26 -22.66 -23.91
CA VAL A 213 -20.34 -23.51 -23.38
C VAL A 213 -21.60 -23.46 -24.26
N ASN A 214 -21.71 -22.46 -25.15
CA ASN A 214 -22.81 -22.27 -26.10
C ASN A 214 -23.14 -23.54 -26.91
N PRO A 215 -22.15 -24.28 -27.46
CA PRO A 215 -22.42 -25.51 -28.20
C PRO A 215 -23.05 -26.63 -27.35
N VAL A 216 -22.93 -26.55 -26.02
CA VAL A 216 -23.54 -27.47 -25.06
C VAL A 216 -24.93 -26.97 -24.67
N LEU A 217 -25.09 -25.66 -24.43
CA LEU A 217 -26.38 -25.04 -24.11
C LEU A 217 -27.38 -25.17 -25.26
N ASP A 218 -26.93 -25.05 -26.51
CA ASP A 218 -27.76 -25.22 -27.70
C ASP A 218 -28.22 -26.68 -27.92
N LYS A 219 -27.56 -27.66 -27.26
CA LYS A 219 -27.98 -29.07 -27.25
C LYS A 219 -28.98 -29.39 -26.14
N ILE A 220 -29.25 -28.46 -25.22
CA ILE A 220 -30.22 -28.65 -24.15
C ILE A 220 -31.59 -28.22 -24.67
N GLU A 221 -32.47 -29.19 -24.92
CA GLU A 221 -33.87 -28.93 -25.27
C GLU A 221 -34.66 -28.45 -24.03
N PHE A 222 -34.66 -27.14 -23.79
CA PHE A 222 -35.42 -26.52 -22.70
C PHE A 222 -36.94 -26.71 -22.85
N GLU A 223 -37.43 -26.96 -24.07
CA GLU A 223 -38.85 -27.17 -24.37
C GLU A 223 -39.42 -28.41 -23.64
N ASN A 224 -38.57 -29.38 -23.32
CA ASN A 224 -38.97 -30.63 -22.66
C ASN A 224 -38.82 -30.61 -21.13
N MET A 225 -38.31 -29.54 -20.51
CA MET A 225 -38.19 -29.44 -19.04
C MET A 225 -39.54 -29.39 -18.32
N HIS A 226 -40.61 -29.03 -19.03
CA HIS A 226 -41.99 -29.02 -18.52
C HIS A 226 -42.71 -30.36 -18.73
N SER A 227 -42.08 -31.35 -19.38
CA SER A 227 -42.67 -32.67 -19.54
C SER A 227 -42.75 -33.40 -18.20
N GLN A 228 -43.95 -33.90 -17.95
CA GLN A 228 -44.51 -34.34 -16.67
C GLN A 228 -43.60 -35.32 -15.90
N ASN A 229 -43.18 -34.91 -14.70
CA ASN A 229 -42.90 -35.72 -13.48
C ASN A 229 -41.77 -35.16 -12.59
N TYR A 230 -41.13 -34.05 -12.97
CA TYR A 230 -40.10 -33.45 -12.11
C TYR A 230 -40.74 -32.71 -10.93
N LYS A 231 -40.48 -33.21 -9.71
CA LYS A 231 -40.92 -32.55 -8.47
C LYS A 231 -40.11 -31.26 -8.25
N PRO A 232 -40.74 -30.18 -7.75
CA PRO A 232 -40.03 -28.96 -7.35
C PRO A 232 -38.90 -29.28 -6.38
N ILE A 233 -37.74 -28.66 -6.57
CA ILE A 233 -36.60 -28.81 -5.68
C ILE A 233 -37.01 -28.32 -4.28
N GLN A 234 -37.14 -29.25 -3.34
CA GLN A 234 -37.40 -28.93 -1.93
C GLN A 234 -36.06 -28.62 -1.26
N PHE A 235 -35.67 -27.35 -1.28
CA PHE A 235 -34.42 -26.85 -0.67
C PHE A 235 -34.27 -27.23 0.82
N SER A 236 -35.38 -27.46 1.52
CA SER A 236 -35.39 -27.94 2.91
C SER A 236 -34.96 -29.40 3.09
N LYS A 237 -34.88 -30.18 2.01
CA LYS A 237 -34.42 -31.57 2.01
C LYS A 237 -33.01 -31.74 1.47
N ILE A 238 -32.38 -30.65 1.02
CA ILE A 238 -31.01 -30.67 0.54
C ILE A 238 -30.10 -30.60 1.78
N ASN A 239 -29.57 -31.75 2.19
CA ASN A 239 -28.43 -31.77 3.10
C ASN A 239 -27.17 -31.47 2.25
N LEU A 240 -26.32 -30.54 2.70
CA LEU A 240 -25.04 -30.22 2.06
C LEU A 240 -24.19 -31.48 1.83
N ASP A 241 -24.28 -32.47 2.70
CA ASP A 241 -23.57 -33.74 2.56
C ASP A 241 -24.07 -34.58 1.37
N GLN A 242 -25.34 -34.43 0.96
CA GLN A 242 -25.92 -35.11 -0.22
C GLN A 242 -25.47 -34.47 -1.54
N ILE A 243 -25.12 -33.17 -1.54
CA ILE A 243 -24.51 -32.52 -2.69
C ILE A 243 -23.12 -33.11 -2.95
N PHE A 244 -22.35 -33.34 -1.89
CA PHE A 244 -20.99 -33.88 -1.99
C PHE A 244 -20.92 -35.40 -2.16
N SER A 245 -21.95 -36.15 -1.77
CA SER A 245 -21.99 -37.61 -1.96
C SER A 245 -22.55 -38.07 -3.32
N SER A 246 -23.02 -37.13 -4.16
CA SER A 246 -23.43 -37.40 -5.56
C SER A 246 -22.25 -37.59 -6.53
N SER A 247 -21.21 -38.29 -6.08
CA SER A 247 -20.05 -38.71 -6.86
C SER A 247 -20.39 -39.61 -8.07
N GLU A 248 -21.56 -40.26 -8.06
CA GLU A 248 -22.02 -41.12 -9.17
C GLU A 248 -22.49 -40.36 -10.42
N LYS A 249 -22.64 -39.01 -10.36
CA LYS A 249 -22.90 -38.18 -11.56
C LYS A 249 -21.64 -37.55 -12.15
N PHE A 250 -20.49 -37.66 -11.48
CA PHE A 250 -19.22 -37.22 -12.03
C PHE A 250 -18.71 -38.12 -13.16
N ASP A 251 -19.28 -39.33 -13.32
CA ASP A 251 -18.94 -40.21 -14.44
C ASP A 251 -19.37 -39.68 -15.82
N LEU A 252 -20.31 -38.72 -15.87
CA LEU A 252 -20.63 -38.02 -17.12
C LEU A 252 -19.59 -36.93 -17.47
N LEU A 253 -18.89 -36.40 -16.46
CA LEU A 253 -17.79 -35.43 -16.63
C LEU A 253 -16.46 -36.13 -16.96
N ASN A 254 -16.30 -37.40 -16.62
CA ASN A 254 -15.17 -38.24 -17.02
C ASN A 254 -15.13 -38.57 -18.53
N GLN A 255 -16.10 -38.09 -19.33
CA GLN A 255 -16.08 -38.15 -20.80
C GLN A 255 -15.46 -36.90 -21.46
N LEU A 256 -15.06 -35.88 -20.68
CA LEU A 256 -14.30 -34.74 -21.18
C LEU A 256 -12.80 -35.01 -20.98
N GLN A 257 -12.03 -34.88 -22.05
CA GLN A 257 -10.63 -35.28 -22.15
C GLN A 257 -9.77 -34.65 -21.04
N GLU A 258 -8.84 -35.42 -20.48
CA GLU A 258 -7.95 -35.05 -19.35
C GLU A 258 -7.29 -33.66 -19.47
N ALA A 259 -7.12 -33.15 -20.70
CA ALA A 259 -6.57 -31.82 -20.98
C ALA A 259 -7.42 -30.65 -20.43
N ASP A 260 -8.75 -30.79 -20.41
CA ASP A 260 -9.65 -29.69 -19.99
C ASP A 260 -9.71 -29.55 -18.47
N VAL A 261 -9.55 -30.66 -17.73
CA VAL A 261 -9.53 -30.69 -16.27
C VAL A 261 -8.24 -30.06 -15.73
N GLU A 262 -7.11 -30.31 -16.40
CA GLU A 262 -5.83 -29.72 -16.03
C GLU A 262 -5.78 -28.20 -16.30
N GLU A 263 -6.42 -27.73 -17.38
CA GLU A 263 -6.60 -26.30 -17.64
C GLU A 263 -7.49 -25.63 -16.57
N LEU A 264 -8.57 -26.30 -16.15
CA LEU A 264 -9.46 -25.80 -15.10
C LEU A 264 -8.78 -25.77 -13.72
N ILE A 265 -7.98 -26.78 -13.39
CA ILE A 265 -7.15 -26.81 -12.18
C ILE A 265 -6.10 -25.70 -12.22
N ASN A 266 -5.49 -25.42 -13.38
CA ASN A 266 -4.55 -24.30 -13.54
C ASN A 266 -5.23 -22.94 -13.43
N LEU A 267 -6.46 -22.79 -13.92
CA LEU A 267 -7.28 -21.58 -13.74
C LEU A 267 -7.67 -21.37 -12.27
N LEU A 268 -8.00 -22.44 -11.55
CA LEU A 268 -8.28 -22.39 -10.11
C LEU A 268 -7.02 -22.09 -9.29
N LYS A 269 -5.87 -22.66 -9.63
CA LYS A 269 -4.57 -22.34 -9.03
C LYS A 269 -4.16 -20.88 -9.25
N LYS A 270 -4.35 -20.33 -10.47
CA LYS A 270 -4.18 -18.90 -10.75
C LYS A 270 -5.10 -18.05 -9.87
N ARG A 271 -6.35 -18.47 -9.67
CA ARG A 271 -7.33 -17.75 -8.84
C ARG A 271 -7.03 -17.82 -7.34
N ILE A 272 -6.42 -18.91 -6.86
CA ILE A 272 -5.92 -19.04 -5.48
C ILE A 272 -4.65 -18.20 -5.27
N GLN A 273 -3.75 -18.12 -6.25
CA GLN A 273 -2.59 -17.20 -6.21
C GLN A 273 -2.99 -15.71 -6.12
N PHE A 274 -4.16 -15.31 -6.62
CA PHE A 274 -4.69 -13.96 -6.41
C PHE A 274 -5.02 -13.66 -4.94
N GLN A 275 -5.21 -14.67 -4.09
CA GLN A 275 -5.38 -14.51 -2.64
C GLN A 275 -4.05 -14.42 -1.87
N ASP A 276 -2.93 -14.84 -2.47
CA ASP A 276 -1.57 -14.71 -1.92
C ASP A 276 -0.88 -13.38 -2.29
N LYS A 277 -1.59 -12.43 -2.93
CA LYS A 277 -1.12 -11.05 -3.04
C LYS A 277 -1.01 -10.45 -1.64
N LYS A 278 0.19 -10.49 -1.06
CA LYS A 278 0.51 -9.77 0.18
C LYS A 278 0.35 -8.28 -0.12
N ILE A 279 -0.81 -7.73 0.27
CA ILE A 279 -1.19 -6.33 0.09
C ILE A 279 -0.07 -5.45 0.68
N TYR A 280 0.78 -4.87 -0.16
CA TYR A 280 1.75 -3.85 0.24
C TYR A 280 1.06 -2.47 0.44
N GLU A 281 -0.25 -2.39 0.19
CA GLU A 281 -1.05 -1.16 0.16
C GLU A 281 -1.26 -0.50 1.54
N THR A 282 -0.90 -1.13 2.65
CA THR A 282 -1.20 -0.55 3.98
C THR A 282 -0.14 0.42 4.50
N SER A 283 1.06 0.53 3.88
CA SER A 283 2.14 1.37 4.44
C SER A 283 2.87 2.31 3.47
N GLN A 284 2.58 2.32 2.17
CA GLN A 284 3.21 3.30 1.26
C GLN A 284 2.71 4.71 1.59
N THR A 285 3.50 5.45 2.35
CA THR A 285 3.36 6.89 2.56
C THR A 285 4.36 7.59 1.64
N TYR A 286 3.98 8.73 1.09
CA TYR A 286 4.88 9.55 0.26
C TYR A 286 5.31 10.77 1.07
N LYS A 287 6.50 11.28 0.79
CA LYS A 287 6.97 12.55 1.34
C LYS A 287 7.50 13.44 0.24
N GLN A 288 7.37 14.73 0.49
CA GLN A 288 8.13 15.75 -0.23
C GLN A 288 9.61 15.57 0.08
N SER A 289 10.41 15.65 -0.96
CA SER A 289 11.81 16.02 -0.86
C SER A 289 11.97 17.43 -1.37
N THR A 290 12.69 18.26 -0.61
CA THR A 290 13.09 19.57 -1.11
C THR A 290 14.55 19.46 -1.52
N ASN A 291 14.82 19.61 -2.82
CA ASN A 291 16.18 19.85 -3.33
C ASN A 291 16.85 21.12 -2.72
N TYR A 292 16.16 21.81 -1.81
CA TYR A 292 16.40 23.20 -1.45
C TYR A 292 16.23 23.51 0.05
N GLN A 293 16.22 22.49 0.93
CA GLN A 293 16.22 22.66 2.40
C GLN A 293 15.16 23.63 2.94
N GLU A 294 13.97 23.70 2.33
CA GLU A 294 12.90 24.56 2.83
C GLU A 294 11.92 23.74 3.68
N SER A 295 11.49 24.31 4.82
CA SER A 295 10.57 23.69 5.77
C SER A 295 9.10 23.72 5.31
N ASN A 296 8.77 24.53 4.30
CA ASN A 296 7.42 24.70 3.79
C ASN A 296 7.03 23.58 2.81
N LYS A 297 5.99 22.82 3.19
CA LYS A 297 5.43 21.76 2.36
C LYS A 297 4.63 22.37 1.19
N ARG A 298 5.06 22.07 -0.03
CA ARG A 298 4.44 22.46 -1.30
C ARG A 298 3.63 21.32 -1.94
N LEU A 299 3.88 20.08 -1.53
CA LEU A 299 3.09 18.92 -1.96
C LEU A 299 1.85 18.71 -1.10
N SER A 300 0.72 18.51 -1.76
CA SER A 300 -0.49 17.95 -1.17
C SER A 300 -0.56 16.47 -1.49
N ILE A 301 -0.44 15.64 -0.44
CA ILE A 301 -0.51 14.17 -0.51
C ILE A 301 -1.76 13.75 0.24
N ASN A 302 -2.81 13.42 -0.50
CA ASN A 302 -4.11 13.06 0.07
C ASN A 302 -4.39 11.58 -0.16
N LYS A 303 -4.67 10.86 0.92
CA LYS A 303 -5.18 9.49 0.85
C LYS A 303 -6.71 9.54 0.88
N ASN A 304 -7.36 8.99 -0.15
CA ASN A 304 -8.82 8.96 -0.18
C ASN A 304 -9.39 7.76 0.59
N SER A 305 -10.72 7.72 0.74
CA SER A 305 -11.48 6.64 1.40
C SER A 305 -11.33 5.26 0.76
N SER A 306 -10.71 5.15 -0.41
CA SER A 306 -10.36 3.90 -1.10
C SER A 306 -8.87 3.58 -1.00
N LYS A 307 -8.13 4.22 -0.08
CA LYS A 307 -6.68 4.10 0.14
C LYS A 307 -5.80 4.52 -1.05
N LYS A 308 -6.37 5.05 -2.13
CA LYS A 308 -5.62 5.64 -3.26
C LYS A 308 -4.96 6.93 -2.81
N ILE A 309 -3.71 7.12 -3.23
CA ILE A 309 -2.91 8.29 -2.84
C ILE A 309 -2.86 9.24 -4.03
N LYS A 310 -3.36 10.46 -3.84
CA LYS A 310 -3.26 11.54 -4.82
C LYS A 310 -2.18 12.53 -4.39
N ILE A 311 -1.24 12.79 -5.28
CA ILE A 311 -0.07 13.65 -5.07
C ILE A 311 -0.16 14.79 -6.09
N LYS A 312 -0.17 16.03 -5.60
CA LYS A 312 -0.18 17.23 -6.43
C LYS A 312 0.64 18.35 -5.78
N VAL A 313 1.09 19.31 -6.57
CA VAL A 313 1.66 20.56 -6.06
C VAL A 313 0.51 21.49 -5.68
N ASP A 314 0.54 22.01 -4.45
CA ASP A 314 -0.43 23.00 -3.96
C ASP A 314 0.04 24.42 -4.23
N GLN A 315 0.25 24.71 -5.52
CA GLN A 315 0.81 25.97 -6.01
C GLN A 315 0.05 27.23 -5.52
N PRO A 316 -1.30 27.24 -5.48
CA PRO A 316 -2.04 28.44 -5.05
C PRO A 316 -1.83 28.79 -3.58
N ASN A 317 -1.57 27.79 -2.73
CA ASN A 317 -1.43 27.98 -1.28
C ASN A 317 0.04 28.05 -0.82
N TYR A 318 1.00 27.99 -1.75
CA TYR A 318 2.42 28.03 -1.44
C TYR A 318 3.02 29.41 -1.70
N PHE A 319 3.63 29.98 -0.65
CA PHE A 319 4.22 31.33 -0.64
C PHE A 319 5.75 31.32 -0.44
N GLY A 320 6.41 30.16 -0.57
CA GLY A 320 7.86 30.03 -0.41
C GLY A 320 8.66 30.45 -1.66
N LEU A 321 9.99 30.49 -1.52
CA LEU A 321 10.91 31.02 -2.55
C LEU A 321 10.96 30.15 -3.81
N TYR A 322 10.63 28.86 -3.70
CA TYR A 322 10.71 27.88 -4.79
C TYR A 322 9.36 27.69 -5.48
N LYS A 323 8.57 28.77 -5.55
CA LYS A 323 7.30 28.77 -6.26
C LYS A 323 7.60 28.55 -7.75
N ASP A 324 6.91 27.60 -8.37
CA ASP A 324 7.02 27.23 -9.80
C ASP A 324 8.26 26.36 -10.13
N TRP A 325 9.08 26.02 -9.13
CA TRP A 325 10.20 25.11 -9.34
C TRP A 325 9.74 23.66 -9.42
N ASP A 326 10.63 22.78 -9.87
CA ASP A 326 10.43 21.34 -9.83
C ASP A 326 10.57 20.77 -8.42
N ILE A 327 9.92 19.63 -8.17
CA ILE A 327 9.99 18.96 -6.88
C ILE A 327 10.06 17.44 -7.00
N ASN A 328 10.91 16.85 -6.17
CA ASN A 328 11.01 15.41 -6.01
C ASN A 328 9.91 14.95 -5.02
N CYS A 329 9.05 14.04 -5.45
CA CYS A 329 8.19 13.28 -4.55
C CYS A 329 8.69 11.84 -4.47
N VAL A 330 8.84 11.33 -3.24
CA VAL A 330 9.47 10.03 -3.00
C VAL A 330 8.66 9.18 -2.04
N SER A 331 8.72 7.86 -2.20
CA SER A 331 8.14 6.93 -1.21
C SER A 331 8.91 7.00 0.12
N GLN A 332 8.20 6.85 1.24
CA GLN A 332 8.79 6.74 2.57
C GLN A 332 9.39 5.36 2.84
N ASN A 333 9.04 4.35 2.05
CA ASN A 333 9.64 3.03 2.16
C ASN A 333 10.83 2.91 1.20
N ILE A 334 11.93 2.35 1.72
CA ILE A 334 13.04 1.81 0.92
C ILE A 334 12.57 0.47 0.35
N LEU A 335 12.86 0.22 -0.92
CA LEU A 335 12.51 -1.02 -1.60
C LEU A 335 13.49 -2.14 -1.18
N GLU A 336 12.95 -3.29 -0.81
CA GLU A 336 13.75 -4.48 -0.46
C GLU A 336 14.23 -5.19 -1.73
N LYS A 337 15.51 -5.58 -1.76
CA LYS A 337 16.15 -6.02 -2.99
C LYS A 337 15.51 -7.27 -3.62
N GLN A 338 15.12 -8.21 -2.76
CA GLN A 338 14.58 -9.52 -3.10
C GLN A 338 13.10 -9.51 -3.49
N LYS A 339 12.39 -8.41 -3.22
CA LYS A 339 10.95 -8.32 -3.49
C LYS A 339 10.69 -7.79 -4.90
N LYS A 340 9.65 -8.33 -5.54
CA LYS A 340 9.12 -7.83 -6.82
C LYS A 340 7.92 -6.95 -6.54
N TYR A 341 8.01 -5.69 -6.93
CA TYR A 341 6.99 -4.69 -6.68
C TYR A 341 6.26 -4.34 -7.97
N ILE A 342 4.95 -4.12 -7.84
CA ILE A 342 4.11 -3.55 -8.88
C ILE A 342 3.47 -2.27 -8.33
N PHE A 343 3.63 -1.17 -9.06
CA PHE A 343 2.98 0.10 -8.78
C PHE A 343 2.13 0.52 -9.98
N ARG A 344 0.85 0.73 -9.75
CA ARG A 344 -0.08 1.23 -10.77
C ARG A 344 -0.35 2.69 -10.53
N ILE A 345 0.09 3.53 -11.46
CA ILE A 345 0.12 4.98 -11.30
C ILE A 345 -0.68 5.59 -12.44
N LYS A 346 -1.71 6.37 -12.10
CA LYS A 346 -2.42 7.21 -13.05
C LYS A 346 -1.85 8.63 -12.97
N CYS A 347 -1.69 9.29 -14.12
CA CYS A 347 -1.23 10.67 -14.19
C CYS A 347 -2.35 11.57 -14.73
N ASP A 348 -2.79 12.55 -13.96
CA ASP A 348 -3.69 13.60 -14.46
C ASP A 348 -2.83 14.80 -14.87
N VAL A 349 -2.79 15.14 -16.16
CA VAL A 349 -2.04 16.30 -16.67
C VAL A 349 -3.00 17.37 -17.21
N ILE A 350 -2.93 18.56 -16.64
CA ILE A 350 -3.85 19.69 -16.92
C ILE A 350 -3.46 20.40 -18.21
N GLN A 351 -2.18 20.56 -18.49
CA GLN A 351 -1.66 21.31 -19.64
C GLN A 351 -1.01 20.38 -20.68
N PRO A 352 -1.07 20.71 -21.99
CA PRO A 352 -0.25 20.06 -22.99
C PRO A 352 1.24 20.42 -22.79
N GLU A 353 2.13 19.61 -23.34
CA GLU A 353 3.58 19.80 -23.39
C GLU A 353 4.30 19.83 -22.04
N VAL A 354 3.68 19.27 -21.00
CA VAL A 354 4.30 19.16 -19.67
C VAL A 354 5.13 17.89 -19.57
N LEU A 355 6.38 18.05 -19.13
CA LEU A 355 7.30 16.96 -18.85
C LEU A 355 7.12 16.43 -17.43
N PHE A 356 7.16 15.11 -17.29
CA PHE A 356 7.16 14.45 -16.00
C PHE A 356 7.94 13.14 -15.99
N ASN A 357 8.28 12.64 -14.80
CA ASN A 357 9.12 11.44 -14.66
C ASN A 357 8.59 10.50 -13.58
N ILE A 358 8.70 9.21 -13.84
CA ILE A 358 8.35 8.12 -12.92
C ILE A 358 9.55 7.16 -12.87
N GLY A 359 9.98 6.73 -11.69
CA GLY A 359 11.07 5.77 -11.58
C GLY A 359 11.54 5.54 -10.16
N LEU A 360 12.84 5.36 -10.00
CA LEU A 360 13.52 5.24 -8.71
C LEU A 360 14.52 6.38 -8.50
N ILE A 361 14.88 6.60 -7.24
CA ILE A 361 15.93 7.52 -6.81
C ILE A 361 16.66 6.93 -5.60
N GLN A 362 17.97 7.17 -5.50
CA GLN A 362 18.78 6.84 -4.33
C GLN A 362 18.43 7.78 -3.18
N ASN A 363 18.29 7.26 -1.96
CA ASN A 363 17.85 8.09 -0.85
C ASN A 363 18.86 9.20 -0.46
N GLU A 364 20.15 8.99 -0.68
CA GLU A 364 21.16 10.04 -0.52
C GLU A 364 21.09 11.19 -1.55
N SER A 365 20.46 10.96 -2.70
CA SER A 365 20.30 11.94 -3.79
C SER A 365 19.05 12.81 -3.63
N ILE A 366 18.12 12.40 -2.76
CA ILE A 366 16.75 12.90 -2.69
C ILE A 366 16.65 14.41 -2.56
N ASP A 367 17.43 15.02 -1.67
CA ASP A 367 17.43 16.47 -1.40
C ASP A 367 18.60 17.21 -2.11
N LYS A 368 19.36 16.53 -2.98
CA LYS A 368 20.58 17.08 -3.61
C LYS A 368 20.42 17.38 -5.09
N ILE A 369 19.68 16.52 -5.79
CA ILE A 369 19.58 16.55 -7.26
C ILE A 369 18.16 16.18 -7.70
N GLN A 370 17.78 16.60 -8.90
CA GLN A 370 16.59 16.06 -9.54
C GLN A 370 16.71 14.55 -9.70
N GLY A 371 15.71 13.78 -9.27
CA GLY A 371 15.77 12.31 -9.27
C GLY A 371 16.02 11.68 -10.63
N PHE A 372 15.61 12.33 -11.72
CA PHE A 372 15.91 11.83 -13.07
C PHE A 372 17.41 11.79 -13.41
N LYS A 373 18.26 12.47 -12.64
CA LYS A 373 19.71 12.44 -12.80
C LYS A 373 20.33 11.12 -12.33
N ASP A 374 19.65 10.34 -11.49
CA ASP A 374 20.10 9.00 -11.06
C ASP A 374 20.01 7.95 -12.17
N LYS A 375 19.49 8.31 -13.34
CA LYS A 375 19.38 7.43 -14.51
C LYS A 375 18.57 6.14 -14.26
N LEU A 376 17.60 6.24 -13.34
CA LEU A 376 16.67 5.17 -12.95
C LEU A 376 15.20 5.59 -13.14
N SER A 377 14.89 6.48 -14.08
CA SER A 377 13.52 6.91 -14.33
C SER A 377 13.16 6.97 -15.81
N CYS A 378 11.87 7.03 -16.09
CA CYS A 378 11.33 7.24 -17.43
C CYS A 378 10.76 8.65 -17.52
N ARG A 379 11.04 9.33 -18.64
CA ARG A 379 10.50 10.67 -18.93
C ARG A 379 9.34 10.58 -19.89
N PHE A 380 8.28 11.30 -19.56
CA PHE A 380 7.07 11.42 -20.35
C PHE A 380 6.76 12.88 -20.65
N MET A 381 6.05 13.10 -21.75
CA MET A 381 5.47 14.38 -22.14
C MET A 381 3.98 14.22 -22.37
N SER A 382 3.19 15.11 -21.78
CA SER A 382 1.78 15.25 -22.07
C SER A 382 1.61 15.89 -23.46
N LEU A 383 0.79 15.29 -24.30
CA LEU A 383 0.23 15.87 -25.53
C LEU A 383 -1.29 16.02 -25.32
N GLN A 384 -2.02 16.70 -26.22
CA GLN A 384 -3.44 17.03 -26.00
C GLN A 384 -4.27 15.89 -25.34
N ASN A 385 -4.29 14.69 -25.92
CA ASN A 385 -5.02 13.53 -25.37
C ASN A 385 -4.13 12.33 -25.02
N LYS A 386 -2.81 12.46 -25.19
CA LYS A 386 -1.88 11.34 -25.10
C LYS A 386 -0.71 11.68 -24.19
N ILE A 387 -0.02 10.65 -23.72
CA ILE A 387 1.26 10.75 -23.02
C ILE A 387 2.28 9.99 -23.85
N LYS A 388 3.35 10.67 -24.24
CA LYS A 388 4.43 10.10 -25.07
C LYS A 388 5.72 10.00 -24.27
N TYR A 389 6.41 8.88 -24.38
CA TYR A 389 7.77 8.70 -23.89
C TYR A 389 8.75 9.69 -24.56
N GLN A 390 9.74 10.18 -23.82
CA GLN A 390 10.75 11.15 -24.30
C GLN A 390 12.21 10.69 -24.11
N GLY A 391 12.45 9.70 -23.25
CA GLY A 391 13.78 9.17 -22.98
C GLY A 391 14.75 10.09 -22.26
N GLY A 392 15.99 9.62 -22.10
CA GLY A 392 17.13 10.35 -21.55
C GLY A 392 17.31 10.20 -20.04
N CYS A 393 16.49 9.39 -19.39
CA CYS A 393 16.43 9.24 -17.93
C CYS A 393 16.75 7.81 -17.45
N GLY A 394 17.09 6.91 -18.37
CA GLY A 394 17.62 5.58 -18.07
C GLY A 394 16.65 4.43 -18.35
N ILE A 395 15.36 4.57 -18.01
CA ILE A 395 14.32 3.64 -18.49
C ILE A 395 14.01 4.01 -19.94
N ASP A 396 14.90 3.62 -20.84
CA ASP A 396 14.93 4.09 -22.23
C ASP A 396 14.98 2.94 -23.27
N LYS A 397 15.04 1.67 -22.82
CA LYS A 397 15.09 0.49 -23.70
C LYS A 397 13.69 0.02 -24.04
N ILE A 398 13.16 0.41 -25.21
CA ILE A 398 11.86 -0.09 -25.69
C ILE A 398 11.99 -1.58 -26.02
N THR A 399 11.25 -2.44 -25.33
CA THR A 399 11.26 -3.91 -25.54
C THR A 399 9.95 -4.46 -26.08
N LYS A 400 8.87 -3.65 -26.04
CA LYS A 400 7.58 -3.97 -26.68
C LYS A 400 6.92 -2.68 -27.16
N GLY A 401 6.30 -2.72 -28.33
CA GLY A 401 5.74 -1.54 -29.00
C GLY A 401 6.79 -0.77 -29.82
N PHE A 402 6.33 0.15 -30.68
CA PHE A 402 7.20 0.97 -31.53
C PHE A 402 7.41 2.38 -30.95
N ASP A 403 6.32 3.00 -30.50
CA ASP A 403 6.30 4.31 -29.85
C ASP A 403 5.50 4.15 -28.57
N PHE A 404 6.15 4.23 -27.39
CA PHE A 404 5.42 4.17 -26.13
C PHE A 404 4.58 5.44 -25.99
N GLU A 405 3.30 5.28 -26.29
CA GLU A 405 2.30 6.33 -26.31
C GLU A 405 0.99 5.76 -25.77
N ILE A 406 0.42 6.42 -24.76
CA ILE A 406 -0.82 5.97 -24.12
C ILE A 406 -1.80 7.12 -23.99
N ASP A 407 -3.08 6.81 -23.82
CA ASP A 407 -4.08 7.83 -23.53
C ASP A 407 -3.86 8.46 -22.15
N LYS A 408 -4.18 9.75 -22.01
CA LYS A 408 -4.02 10.49 -20.75
C LYS A 408 -4.73 9.87 -19.54
N ASN A 409 -5.77 9.07 -19.78
CA ASN A 409 -6.53 8.42 -18.71
C ASN A 409 -6.01 7.03 -18.34
N SER A 410 -5.03 6.51 -19.08
CA SER A 410 -4.44 5.20 -18.87
C SER A 410 -3.58 5.15 -17.62
N VAL A 411 -3.28 3.93 -17.19
CA VAL A 411 -2.49 3.66 -15.99
C VAL A 411 -1.12 3.13 -16.42
N PHE A 412 -0.07 3.67 -15.82
CA PHE A 412 1.27 3.12 -15.93
C PHE A 412 1.42 2.00 -14.91
N GLU A 413 2.01 0.87 -15.31
CA GLU A 413 2.50 -0.13 -14.39
C GLU A 413 4.02 -0.04 -14.31
N LEU A 414 4.55 0.39 -13.17
CA LEU A 414 5.97 0.36 -12.85
C LEU A 414 6.27 -0.95 -12.12
N ARG A 415 7.13 -1.78 -12.71
CA ARG A 415 7.61 -3.04 -12.11
C ARG A 415 9.04 -2.88 -11.65
N VAL A 416 9.32 -3.33 -10.44
CA VAL A 416 10.64 -3.18 -9.81
C VAL A 416 11.06 -4.48 -9.14
N TRP A 417 12.22 -5.00 -9.52
CA TRP A 417 12.92 -6.07 -8.82
C TRP A 417 14.41 -5.77 -8.87
N ILE A 418 14.96 -5.32 -7.74
CA ILE A 418 16.32 -4.78 -7.67
C ILE A 418 17.35 -5.91 -7.85
N GLU A 419 17.20 -7.02 -7.13
CA GLU A 419 18.14 -8.16 -7.20
C GLU A 419 18.16 -8.80 -8.59
N GLY A 420 17.01 -8.81 -9.30
CA GLY A 420 16.95 -9.27 -10.69
C GLY A 420 17.25 -8.20 -11.74
N GLN A 421 17.72 -7.01 -11.30
CA GLN A 421 18.03 -5.87 -12.16
C GLN A 421 16.89 -5.47 -13.13
N GLN A 422 15.65 -5.64 -12.70
CA GLN A 422 14.46 -5.37 -13.49
C GLN A 422 13.80 -4.07 -13.02
N LEU A 423 13.73 -3.10 -13.92
CA LEU A 423 13.03 -1.84 -13.73
C LEU A 423 12.38 -1.47 -15.06
N GLU A 424 11.06 -1.46 -15.10
CA GLU A 424 10.31 -1.34 -16.35
C GLU A 424 8.96 -0.64 -16.16
N ILE A 425 8.49 0.01 -17.23
CA ILE A 425 7.18 0.65 -17.30
C ILE A 425 6.38 0.06 -18.45
N LEU A 426 5.12 -0.27 -18.16
CA LEU A 426 4.14 -0.81 -19.09
C LEU A 426 2.87 0.03 -19.11
N ASP A 427 2.11 -0.07 -20.19
CA ASP A 427 0.76 0.45 -20.32
C ASP A 427 -0.25 -0.56 -19.76
N TYR A 428 -0.90 -0.23 -18.65
CA TYR A 428 -1.91 -1.10 -18.02
C TYR A 428 -3.33 -0.69 -18.44
N PRO A 429 -4.23 -1.65 -18.74
CA PRO A 429 -4.08 -3.11 -18.64
C PRO A 429 -3.67 -3.82 -19.95
N ASP A 430 -3.43 -3.07 -21.02
CA ASP A 430 -3.33 -3.65 -22.37
C ASP A 430 -1.95 -4.26 -22.66
N TYR A 431 -0.93 -3.84 -21.94
CA TYR A 431 0.47 -4.26 -22.03
C TYR A 431 1.01 -4.27 -23.46
N GLN A 432 0.58 -3.35 -24.32
CA GLN A 432 1.04 -3.26 -25.71
C GLN A 432 2.44 -2.66 -25.81
N ASN A 433 2.82 -1.84 -24.83
CA ASN A 433 4.05 -1.07 -24.80
C ASN A 433 4.86 -1.38 -23.54
N LYS A 434 6.18 -1.50 -23.70
CA LYS A 434 7.10 -1.80 -22.60
C LYS A 434 8.42 -1.07 -22.80
N ILE A 435 8.86 -0.35 -21.76
CA ILE A 435 10.18 0.27 -21.69
C ILE A 435 10.90 -0.24 -20.44
N GLU A 436 12.15 -0.63 -20.61
CA GLU A 436 13.02 -1.17 -19.56
C GLU A 436 14.22 -0.25 -19.31
N LEU A 437 14.85 -0.43 -18.16
CA LEU A 437 16.15 0.15 -17.85
C LEU A 437 17.20 -0.32 -18.87
N ILE A 438 17.93 0.64 -19.44
CA ILE A 438 19.04 0.34 -20.34
C ILE A 438 20.14 -0.44 -19.62
N ASP A 439 20.77 -1.38 -20.33
CA ASP A 439 21.69 -2.35 -19.73
C ASP A 439 22.87 -1.65 -19.02
N GLN A 440 23.37 -0.54 -19.58
CA GLN A 440 24.45 0.25 -18.98
C GLN A 440 24.11 0.85 -17.60
N ASN A 441 22.82 1.00 -17.24
CA ASN A 441 22.40 1.57 -15.97
C ASN A 441 21.97 0.51 -14.94
N LYS A 442 21.89 -0.77 -15.33
CA LYS A 442 21.44 -1.84 -14.42
C LYS A 442 22.33 -1.98 -13.18
N HIS A 443 23.62 -1.69 -13.30
CA HIS A 443 24.55 -1.71 -12.17
C HIS A 443 24.19 -0.76 -11.02
N TYR A 444 23.41 0.31 -11.28
CA TYR A 444 22.93 1.21 -10.23
C TYR A 444 21.92 0.54 -9.30
N LEU A 445 21.15 -0.45 -9.80
CA LEU A 445 20.20 -1.20 -8.98
C LEU A 445 20.94 -2.01 -7.90
N ASP A 446 22.09 -2.59 -8.24
CA ASP A 446 22.90 -3.34 -7.26
C ASP A 446 23.68 -2.42 -6.33
N SER A 447 24.23 -1.35 -6.89
CA SER A 447 25.12 -0.42 -6.18
C SER A 447 24.39 0.37 -5.09
N TYR A 448 23.16 0.80 -5.36
CA TYR A 448 22.36 1.55 -4.41
C TYR A 448 21.66 0.61 -3.41
N GLN A 449 21.70 0.98 -2.12
CA GLN A 449 21.12 0.17 -1.03
C GLN A 449 19.76 0.69 -0.56
N ASP A 450 19.43 1.93 -0.93
CA ASP A 450 18.36 2.72 -0.33
C ASP A 450 17.41 3.33 -1.38
N LEU A 451 17.15 2.56 -2.45
CA LEU A 451 16.27 2.95 -3.55
C LEU A 451 14.82 3.15 -3.10
N ARG A 452 14.21 4.23 -3.60
CA ARG A 452 12.81 4.62 -3.34
C ARG A 452 12.10 4.93 -4.64
N ILE A 453 10.77 4.84 -4.64
CA ILE A 453 9.94 5.32 -5.76
C ILE A 453 10.11 6.82 -5.89
N TYR A 454 10.22 7.28 -7.12
CA TYR A 454 10.40 8.66 -7.50
C TYR A 454 9.30 9.11 -8.47
N LEU A 455 8.68 10.24 -8.14
CA LEU A 455 7.71 10.95 -8.96
C LEU A 455 8.16 12.42 -9.07
N TYR A 456 8.32 12.90 -10.29
CA TYR A 456 8.68 14.29 -10.56
C TYR A 456 7.43 15.13 -10.76
N LEU A 457 7.28 16.21 -9.99
CA LEU A 457 6.22 17.19 -10.23
C LEU A 457 6.84 18.52 -10.66
N PHE A 458 6.38 19.02 -11.80
CA PHE A 458 6.62 20.39 -12.24
C PHE A 458 5.30 21.14 -12.11
N ASP A 459 5.32 22.20 -11.29
CA ASP A 459 4.16 23.04 -10.96
C ASP A 459 2.85 22.26 -10.66
N ASN A 460 1.68 22.90 -10.77
CA ASN A 460 0.37 22.28 -10.55
C ASN A 460 -0.22 21.57 -11.78
N SER A 461 0.53 21.45 -12.88
CA SER A 461 0.06 20.90 -14.14
C SER A 461 0.03 19.38 -14.17
N VAL A 462 0.74 18.71 -13.26
CA VAL A 462 0.76 17.25 -13.13
C VAL A 462 0.31 16.84 -11.73
N SER A 463 -0.57 15.85 -11.66
CA SER A 463 -0.84 15.12 -10.44
C SER A 463 -0.77 13.62 -10.66
N TYR A 464 -0.29 12.92 -9.65
CA TYR A 464 -0.21 11.47 -9.66
C TYR A 464 -1.27 10.87 -8.76
N GLN A 465 -1.81 9.74 -9.19
CA GLN A 465 -2.66 8.88 -8.38
C GLN A 465 -2.06 7.48 -8.34
N LEU A 466 -1.57 7.06 -7.18
CA LEU A 466 -1.25 5.66 -6.94
C LEU A 466 -2.56 4.88 -6.79
N VAL A 467 -2.84 4.03 -7.77
CA VAL A 467 -4.05 3.20 -7.85
C VAL A 467 -3.88 1.93 -7.03
N GLU A 468 -2.74 1.24 -7.20
CA GLU A 468 -2.39 0.00 -6.49
C GLU A 468 -0.89 -0.05 -6.22
N ALA A 469 -0.49 -0.72 -5.14
CA ALA A 469 0.90 -1.01 -4.82
C ALA A 469 1.01 -2.32 -4.05
N TYR A 470 1.63 -3.33 -4.64
CA TYR A 470 1.73 -4.66 -4.05
C TYR A 470 3.01 -5.39 -4.45
N THR A 471 3.32 -6.46 -3.73
CA THR A 471 4.41 -7.37 -4.07
C THR A 471 3.86 -8.64 -4.71
N VAL A 472 4.65 -9.23 -5.60
CA VAL A 472 4.32 -10.49 -6.28
C VAL A 472 5.48 -11.46 -6.18
N GLU A 473 5.21 -12.76 -6.32
CA GLU A 473 6.28 -13.76 -6.43
C GLU A 473 6.92 -13.74 -7.82
N GLN A 474 6.12 -13.48 -8.85
CA GLN A 474 6.53 -13.39 -10.25
C GLN A 474 5.76 -12.28 -10.96
N PHE A 475 6.37 -11.67 -11.98
CA PHE A 475 5.67 -10.72 -12.83
C PHE A 475 4.85 -11.49 -13.87
N ASP A 476 3.55 -11.20 -13.95
CA ASP A 476 2.67 -11.76 -14.97
C ASP A 476 2.95 -11.11 -16.34
N PHE A 477 2.76 -11.87 -17.41
CA PHE A 477 2.95 -11.43 -18.80
C PHE A 477 1.66 -10.95 -19.44
#